data_AF-A0A938GKR6-F1
#
_entry.id   AF-A0A938GKR6-F1
#
_cell.length_a   1.000
_cell.length_b   1.000
_cell.length_c   1.000
_cell.angle_alpha   90.00
_cell.angle_beta   90.00
_cell.angle_gamma   90.00
#
_symmetry.space_group_name_H-M   'P 1'
#
loop_
_entity.id
_entity.type
_entity.pdbx_description
1 polymer ?
#
loop_
_entity_poly.entity_id
_entity_poly.type
_entity_poly.pdbx_seq_one_letter_code
_entity_poly.pdbx_strand_id
1 'polypeptide(L)'
;LLQAAEVDFAILGKEERCTGDSARRLGDEFLFQELAQANIETLNGYGVRRIVANCPHCVNALLKDYPQFGGNYEVVHHSQLLARLLQEGKLKIPGTAGGAGALPVVYHDPCYLARVNGIHNEPREVLKAALGGSDPATMPEMSRCRSKTSCCGAGGGRMWMEEPPQQRVSTQRAKEALATGAAAVAVGCPFCLTMMTDGVAAAGAGVPVKDVAEWLAERLGLL
;
A
#
# COMPACT_ATOMS: atom_id res chain seq x y z
N LEU A 1 -9.77 -11.68 -3.24
CA LEU A 1 -10.47 -10.42 -3.61
C LEU A 1 -10.78 -10.33 -5.10
N LEU A 2 -9.80 -10.26 -6.01
CA LEU A 2 -10.07 -10.14 -7.45
C LEU A 2 -10.90 -11.31 -8.01
N GLN A 3 -10.59 -12.54 -7.60
CA GLN A 3 -11.39 -13.72 -7.94
C GLN A 3 -12.83 -13.61 -7.40
N ALA A 4 -13.01 -13.18 -6.15
CA ALA A 4 -14.32 -12.99 -5.55
C ALA A 4 -15.15 -11.87 -6.23
N ALA A 5 -14.47 -10.92 -6.87
CA ALA A 5 -15.08 -9.86 -7.67
C ALA A 5 -15.24 -10.24 -9.16
N GLU A 6 -14.93 -11.48 -9.53
CA GLU A 6 -14.97 -11.99 -10.90
C GLU A 6 -14.20 -11.09 -11.90
N VAL A 7 -13.07 -10.54 -11.44
CA VAL A 7 -12.16 -9.79 -12.30
C VAL A 7 -11.27 -10.78 -13.04
N ASP A 8 -11.19 -10.65 -14.36
CA ASP A 8 -10.20 -11.37 -15.17
C ASP A 8 -8.83 -10.69 -15.01
N PHE A 9 -7.83 -11.47 -14.59
CA PHE A 9 -6.47 -10.99 -14.35
C PHE A 9 -5.45 -12.08 -14.65
N ALA A 10 -4.24 -11.64 -15.01
CA ALA A 10 -3.07 -12.49 -15.16
C ALA A 10 -1.96 -12.01 -14.23
N ILE A 11 -1.06 -12.92 -13.86
CA ILE A 11 0.21 -12.63 -13.21
C ILE A 11 1.32 -13.13 -14.12
N LEU A 12 2.47 -12.46 -14.18
CA LEU A 12 3.59 -12.92 -15.01
C LEU A 12 4.43 -14.00 -14.29
N GLY A 13 4.09 -14.31 -13.03
CA GLY A 13 4.72 -15.38 -12.27
C GLY A 13 6.24 -15.19 -12.18
N LYS A 14 7.00 -16.14 -12.72
CA LYS A 14 8.48 -16.09 -12.69
C LYS A 14 9.09 -15.02 -13.60
N GLU A 15 8.30 -14.46 -14.52
CA GLU A 15 8.75 -13.37 -15.40
C GLU A 15 8.56 -11.99 -14.76
N GLU A 16 7.90 -11.90 -13.59
CA GLU A 16 7.84 -10.66 -12.82
C GLU A 16 9.20 -10.34 -12.20
N ARG A 17 9.75 -9.16 -12.52
CA ARG A 17 10.96 -8.64 -11.88
C ARG A 17 10.64 -7.40 -11.05
N CYS A 18 11.57 -7.04 -10.18
CA CYS A 18 11.53 -5.77 -9.46
C CYS A 18 11.42 -4.61 -10.46
N THR A 19 10.63 -3.58 -10.13
CA THR A 19 10.49 -2.37 -10.94
C THR A 19 11.74 -1.49 -10.95
N GLY A 20 12.75 -1.83 -10.13
CA GLY A 20 14.00 -1.10 -10.04
C GLY A 20 13.91 0.21 -9.24
N ASP A 21 12.77 0.53 -8.61
CA ASP A 21 12.62 1.78 -7.83
C ASP A 21 13.77 1.96 -6.81
N SER A 22 14.08 0.94 -6.02
CA SER A 22 15.18 1.03 -5.04
C SER A 22 16.54 1.28 -5.68
N ALA A 23 16.87 0.59 -6.78
CA ALA A 23 18.12 0.79 -7.51
C ALA A 23 18.23 2.25 -7.98
N ARG A 24 17.16 2.76 -8.62
CA ARG A 24 17.09 4.15 -9.07
C ARG A 24 17.25 5.14 -7.93
N ARG A 25 16.53 4.96 -6.82
CA ARG A 25 16.58 5.88 -5.68
C ARG A 25 17.92 5.85 -4.95
N LEU A 26 18.67 4.75 -5.02
CA LEU A 26 20.04 4.64 -4.53
C LEU A 26 21.10 5.15 -5.50
N GLY A 27 20.71 5.54 -6.72
CA GLY A 27 21.62 6.07 -7.75
C GLY A 27 22.26 5.01 -8.65
N ASP A 28 21.88 3.74 -8.53
CA ASP A 28 22.29 2.70 -9.47
C ASP A 28 21.42 2.74 -10.73
N GLU A 29 21.69 3.74 -11.56
CA GLU A 29 20.91 3.97 -12.78
C GLU A 29 21.16 2.91 -13.86
N PHE A 30 22.32 2.25 -13.85
CA PHE A 30 22.56 1.15 -14.80
C PHE A 30 21.66 -0.03 -14.49
N LEU A 31 21.61 -0.46 -13.22
CA LEU A 31 20.73 -1.54 -12.79
C LEU A 31 19.25 -1.18 -12.99
N PHE A 32 18.86 0.06 -12.69
CA PHE A 32 17.50 0.50 -12.94
C PHE A 32 17.13 0.40 -14.43
N GLN A 33 18.00 0.84 -15.33
CA GLN A 33 17.77 0.76 -16.78
C GLN A 33 17.63 -0.68 -17.27
N GLU A 34 18.49 -1.57 -16.80
CA GLU A 34 18.42 -3.00 -17.13
C GLU A 34 17.08 -3.61 -16.69
N LEU A 35 16.68 -3.36 -15.43
CA LEU A 35 15.42 -3.86 -14.88
C LEU A 35 14.20 -3.26 -15.60
N ALA A 36 14.21 -1.95 -15.86
CA ALA A 36 13.12 -1.26 -16.53
C ALA A 36 12.94 -1.75 -17.96
N GLN A 37 14.02 -1.84 -18.74
CA GLN A 37 13.96 -2.30 -20.14
C GLN A 37 13.49 -3.75 -20.23
N ALA A 38 14.03 -4.65 -19.40
CA ALA A 38 13.60 -6.05 -19.38
C ALA A 38 12.11 -6.19 -19.02
N ASN A 39 11.64 -5.45 -18.01
CA ASN A 39 10.22 -5.44 -17.65
C ASN A 39 9.35 -4.88 -18.79
N ILE A 40 9.81 -3.80 -19.47
CA ILE A 40 9.09 -3.21 -20.58
C ILE A 40 8.98 -4.18 -21.76
N GLU A 41 10.06 -4.89 -22.09
CA GLU A 41 10.07 -5.90 -23.13
C GLU A 41 9.06 -7.02 -22.83
N THR A 42 9.08 -7.58 -21.62
CA THR A 42 8.12 -8.59 -21.18
C THR A 42 6.68 -8.08 -21.24
N LEU A 43 6.39 -6.92 -20.64
CA LEU A 43 5.04 -6.34 -20.59
C LEU A 43 4.50 -6.03 -22.00
N ASN A 44 5.34 -5.49 -22.89
CA ASN A 44 4.97 -5.23 -24.27
C ASN A 44 4.77 -6.52 -25.07
N GLY A 45 5.59 -7.54 -24.84
CA GLY A 45 5.47 -8.86 -25.46
C GLY A 45 4.11 -9.52 -25.18
N TYR A 46 3.56 -9.32 -23.99
CA TYR A 46 2.22 -9.79 -23.61
C TYR A 46 1.10 -8.81 -23.99
N GLY A 47 1.42 -7.65 -24.59
CA GLY A 47 0.43 -6.63 -24.95
C GLY A 47 -0.29 -6.00 -23.75
N VAL A 48 0.38 -5.94 -22.59
CA VAL A 48 -0.19 -5.41 -21.34
C VAL A 48 -0.53 -3.93 -21.50
N ARG A 49 -1.78 -3.57 -21.21
CA ARG A 49 -2.26 -2.18 -21.25
C ARG A 49 -2.48 -1.59 -19.87
N ARG A 50 -3.00 -2.41 -18.95
CA ARG A 50 -3.34 -2.02 -17.59
C ARG A 50 -2.62 -2.91 -16.59
N ILE A 51 -2.02 -2.28 -15.59
CA ILE A 51 -1.26 -2.93 -14.51
C ILE A 51 -1.89 -2.55 -13.18
N VAL A 52 -2.16 -3.54 -12.35
CA VAL A 52 -2.57 -3.34 -10.95
C VAL A 52 -1.36 -3.65 -10.08
N ALA A 53 -0.91 -2.66 -9.30
CA ALA A 53 0.21 -2.84 -8.37
C ALA A 53 -0.23 -2.60 -6.93
N ASN A 54 0.18 -3.47 -6.02
CA ASN A 54 -0.08 -3.31 -4.58
C ASN A 54 0.95 -2.42 -3.87
N CYS A 55 2.06 -2.09 -4.54
CA CYS A 55 3.12 -1.28 -3.98
C CYS A 55 3.16 0.12 -4.63
N PRO A 56 2.99 1.20 -3.86
CA PRO A 56 3.12 2.58 -4.36
C PRO A 56 4.48 2.91 -4.99
N HIS A 57 5.55 2.17 -4.66
CA HIS A 57 6.87 2.30 -5.30
C HIS A 57 6.86 1.75 -6.72
N CYS A 58 6.23 0.57 -6.92
CA CYS A 58 6.00 0.04 -8.25
C CYS A 58 5.09 0.96 -9.07
N VAL A 59 4.01 1.48 -8.47
CA VAL A 59 3.12 2.46 -9.12
C VAL A 59 3.92 3.68 -9.60
N ASN A 60 4.75 4.26 -8.72
CA ASN A 60 5.55 5.42 -9.07
C ASN A 60 6.56 5.14 -10.19
N ALA A 61 7.29 4.02 -10.11
CA ALA A 61 8.25 3.62 -11.13
C ALA A 61 7.57 3.39 -12.50
N LEU A 62 6.50 2.62 -12.53
CA LEU A 62 5.77 2.31 -13.76
C LEU A 62 5.12 3.55 -14.39
N LEU A 63 4.59 4.48 -13.58
CA LEU A 63 3.91 5.69 -14.09
C LEU A 63 4.86 6.81 -14.50
N LYS A 64 5.95 7.03 -13.76
CA LYS A 64 6.78 8.24 -13.89
C LYS A 64 8.17 7.98 -14.43
N ASP A 65 8.70 6.79 -14.15
CA ASP A 65 10.08 6.44 -14.48
C ASP A 65 10.17 5.66 -15.80
N TYR A 66 9.28 4.68 -16.01
CA TYR A 66 9.25 3.84 -17.22
C TYR A 66 8.97 4.57 -18.54
N PRO A 67 8.18 5.68 -18.58
CA PRO A 67 7.99 6.44 -19.82
C PRO A 67 9.29 6.95 -20.45
N GLN A 68 10.34 7.16 -19.66
CA GLN A 68 11.67 7.56 -20.14
C GLN A 68 12.34 6.48 -21.01
N PHE A 69 11.85 5.23 -20.93
CA PHE A 69 12.33 4.06 -21.67
C PHE A 69 11.27 3.49 -22.62
N GLY A 70 10.20 4.25 -22.90
CA GLY A 70 9.12 3.84 -23.80
C GLY A 70 8.06 2.94 -23.17
N GLY A 71 8.14 2.63 -21.87
CA GLY A 71 7.13 1.87 -21.15
C GLY A 71 5.96 2.74 -20.70
N ASN A 72 4.84 2.68 -21.42
CA ASN A 72 3.65 3.48 -21.13
C ASN A 72 2.46 2.57 -20.83
N TYR A 73 1.99 2.56 -19.59
CA TYR A 73 0.92 1.67 -19.13
C TYR A 73 -0.11 2.46 -18.32
N GLU A 74 -1.35 2.00 -18.32
CA GLU A 74 -2.32 2.42 -17.32
C GLU A 74 -2.03 1.69 -16.01
N VAL A 75 -1.50 2.38 -15.02
CA VAL A 75 -1.14 1.76 -13.73
C VAL A 75 -2.09 2.27 -12.65
N VAL A 76 -2.69 1.33 -11.93
CA VAL A 76 -3.56 1.63 -10.79
C VAL A 76 -3.06 0.95 -9.54
N HIS A 77 -3.17 1.64 -8.41
CA HIS A 77 -2.90 1.02 -7.13
C HIS A 77 -4.05 0.07 -6.76
N HIS A 78 -3.76 -1.05 -6.08
CA HIS A 78 -4.80 -2.04 -5.74
C HIS A 78 -5.94 -1.42 -4.94
N SER A 79 -5.66 -0.47 -4.05
CA SER A 79 -6.72 0.22 -3.29
C SER A 79 -7.72 0.97 -4.18
N GLN A 80 -7.27 1.52 -5.32
CA GLN A 80 -8.16 2.22 -6.26
C GLN A 80 -9.06 1.23 -6.98
N LEU A 81 -8.50 0.09 -7.41
CA LEU A 81 -9.29 -0.99 -8.00
C LEU A 81 -10.30 -1.55 -7.00
N LEU A 82 -9.88 -1.83 -5.76
CA LEU A 82 -10.77 -2.35 -4.72
C LEU A 82 -11.89 -1.36 -4.37
N ALA A 83 -11.58 -0.06 -4.24
CA ALA A 83 -12.59 0.98 -4.02
C ALA A 83 -13.62 1.01 -5.18
N ARG A 84 -13.15 0.90 -6.42
CA ARG A 84 -14.01 0.80 -7.59
C ARG A 84 -14.89 -0.45 -7.56
N LEU A 85 -14.34 -1.62 -7.25
CA LEU A 85 -15.10 -2.88 -7.19
C LEU A 85 -16.16 -2.88 -6.08
N LEU A 86 -15.90 -2.19 -4.96
CA LEU A 86 -16.89 -1.95 -3.91
C LEU A 86 -18.02 -1.04 -4.41
N GLN A 87 -17.68 0.06 -5.07
CA GLN A 87 -18.67 1.00 -5.66
C GLN A 87 -19.53 0.35 -6.74
N GLU A 88 -18.93 -0.52 -7.56
CA GLU A 88 -19.63 -1.30 -8.59
C GLU A 88 -20.46 -2.47 -8.03
N GLY A 89 -20.42 -2.71 -6.70
CA GLY A 89 -21.15 -3.80 -6.06
C GLY A 89 -20.63 -5.21 -6.37
N LYS A 90 -19.42 -5.31 -6.96
CA LYS A 90 -18.75 -6.59 -7.25
C LYS A 90 -18.15 -7.23 -6.00
N LEU A 91 -17.75 -6.41 -5.03
CA LEU A 91 -17.38 -6.85 -3.69
C LEU A 91 -18.51 -6.48 -2.72
N LYS A 92 -19.30 -7.47 -2.31
CA LYS A 92 -20.46 -7.25 -1.44
C LYS A 92 -20.09 -7.49 0.01
N ILE A 93 -20.13 -6.44 0.83
CA ILE A 93 -19.92 -6.54 2.27
C ILE A 93 -21.10 -7.30 2.90
N PRO A 94 -20.87 -8.39 3.65
CA PRO A 94 -21.93 -9.07 4.38
C PRO A 94 -22.66 -8.12 5.33
N GLY A 95 -24.00 -8.22 5.35
CA GLY A 95 -24.86 -7.43 6.23
C GLY A 95 -24.54 -7.65 7.72
N THR A 96 -24.40 -6.55 8.45
CA THR A 96 -24.13 -6.40 9.90
C THR A 96 -23.62 -7.64 10.65
N ALA A 97 -22.32 -7.68 10.96
CA ALA A 97 -21.95 -7.99 12.34
C ALA A 97 -22.24 -6.73 13.16
N GLY A 98 -23.50 -6.58 13.59
CA GLY A 98 -23.81 -5.70 14.71
C GLY A 98 -23.31 -6.38 15.98
N GLY A 99 -22.44 -5.71 16.73
CA GLY A 99 -22.11 -6.13 18.09
C GLY A 99 -20.65 -5.94 18.47
N ALA A 100 -20.43 -5.04 19.44
CA ALA A 100 -19.22 -4.83 20.23
C ALA A 100 -18.05 -4.09 19.53
N GLY A 101 -17.83 -2.83 19.96
CA GLY A 101 -16.58 -2.07 19.90
C GLY A 101 -15.61 -2.42 18.77
N ALA A 102 -15.86 -1.90 17.56
CA ALA A 102 -14.92 -2.04 16.46
C ALA A 102 -13.55 -1.51 16.90
N LEU A 103 -12.53 -2.37 16.81
CA LEU A 103 -11.15 -2.07 17.17
C LEU A 103 -10.71 -0.81 16.39
N PRO A 104 -10.26 0.26 17.06
CA PRO A 104 -9.82 1.46 16.36
C PRO A 104 -8.64 1.15 15.43
N VAL A 105 -8.76 1.42 14.13
CA VAL A 105 -7.71 1.17 13.13
C VAL A 105 -7.25 2.48 12.52
N VAL A 106 -5.98 2.85 12.73
CA VAL A 106 -5.39 4.03 12.11
C VAL A 106 -4.78 3.68 10.76
N TYR A 107 -5.02 4.50 9.74
CA TYR A 107 -4.39 4.32 8.43
C TYR A 107 -3.07 5.08 8.34
N HIS A 108 -2.00 4.40 7.96
CA HIS A 108 -0.76 5.02 7.52
C HIS A 108 -0.80 5.23 6.01
N ASP A 109 -0.90 6.50 5.59
CA ASP A 109 -0.77 6.92 4.20
C ASP A 109 0.66 6.70 3.65
N PRO A 110 0.86 5.80 2.66
CA PRO A 110 2.13 5.67 1.98
C PRO A 110 2.49 6.97 1.25
N CYS A 111 3.72 7.45 1.42
CA CYS A 111 4.12 8.76 0.90
C CYS A 111 4.05 8.85 -0.63
N TYR A 112 4.43 7.80 -1.36
CA TYR A 112 4.30 7.77 -2.82
C TYR A 112 2.86 7.73 -3.28
N LEU A 113 1.96 7.08 -2.54
CA LEU A 113 0.55 7.03 -2.91
C LEU A 113 -0.11 8.39 -2.66
N ALA A 114 -0.01 8.89 -1.43
CA ALA A 114 -0.72 10.09 -1.00
C ALA A 114 -0.07 11.40 -1.44
N ARG A 115 1.21 11.60 -1.15
CA ARG A 115 1.89 12.88 -1.41
C ARG A 115 2.31 13.04 -2.88
N VAL A 116 2.76 11.95 -3.50
CA VAL A 116 3.33 12.01 -4.86
C VAL A 116 2.29 11.72 -5.95
N ASN A 117 1.29 10.89 -5.68
CA ASN A 117 0.25 10.55 -6.65
C ASN A 117 -1.15 11.06 -6.25
N GLY A 118 -1.30 11.72 -5.10
CA GLY A 118 -2.57 12.31 -4.67
C GLY A 118 -3.62 11.30 -4.21
N ILE A 119 -3.29 10.00 -4.20
CA ILE A 119 -4.22 8.90 -3.90
C ILE A 119 -4.22 8.65 -2.40
N HIS A 120 -5.32 8.98 -1.76
CA HIS A 120 -5.45 8.81 -0.31
C HIS A 120 -6.91 8.62 0.14
N ASN A 121 -7.89 8.85 -0.74
CA ASN A 121 -9.30 8.58 -0.43
C ASN A 121 -9.62 7.10 -0.64
N GLU A 122 -9.15 6.51 -1.72
CA GLU A 122 -9.47 5.14 -2.13
C GLU A 122 -9.04 4.09 -1.10
N PRO A 123 -7.81 4.14 -0.52
CA PRO A 123 -7.48 3.24 0.59
C PRO A 123 -8.41 3.39 1.80
N ARG A 124 -8.89 4.61 2.07
CA ARG A 124 -9.84 4.86 3.17
C ARG A 124 -11.21 4.30 2.85
N GLU A 125 -11.70 4.43 1.62
CA GLU A 125 -12.98 3.82 1.23
C GLU A 125 -12.95 2.29 1.36
N VAL A 126 -11.83 1.67 0.98
CA VAL A 126 -11.60 0.23 1.20
C VAL A 126 -11.63 -0.11 2.69
N LEU A 127 -10.90 0.65 3.52
CA LEU A 127 -10.83 0.40 4.95
C LEU A 127 -12.18 0.64 5.63
N LYS A 128 -12.92 1.70 5.29
CA LYS A 128 -14.26 1.98 5.80
C LYS A 128 -15.23 0.83 5.51
N ALA A 129 -15.19 0.29 4.28
CA ALA A 129 -16.00 -0.86 3.92
C ALA A 129 -15.63 -2.11 4.74
N ALA A 130 -14.33 -2.31 4.98
CA ALA A 130 -13.85 -3.41 5.82
C ALA A 130 -14.29 -3.27 7.29
N LEU A 131 -14.22 -2.06 7.84
CA LEU A 131 -14.56 -1.76 9.24
C LEU A 131 -16.07 -1.56 9.48
N GLY A 132 -16.87 -1.49 8.42
CA GLY A 132 -18.31 -1.25 8.51
C GLY A 132 -18.69 0.20 8.84
N GLY A 133 -17.80 1.17 8.64
CA GLY A 133 -18.05 2.58 8.92
C GLY A 133 -16.80 3.45 8.91
N SER A 134 -17.00 4.75 9.11
CA SER A 134 -15.94 5.77 9.16
C SER A 134 -15.97 6.60 10.44
N ASP A 135 -16.46 6.03 11.53
CA ASP A 135 -16.50 6.70 12.83
C ASP A 135 -15.06 7.05 13.25
N PRO A 136 -14.74 8.31 13.60
CA PRO A 136 -13.42 8.67 14.10
C PRO A 136 -12.96 7.81 15.30
N ALA A 137 -13.88 7.26 16.08
CA ALA A 137 -13.56 6.34 17.16
C ALA A 137 -13.02 5.00 16.63
N THR A 138 -13.46 4.54 15.45
CA THR A 138 -13.06 3.26 14.84
C THR A 138 -11.99 3.43 13.76
N MET A 139 -11.86 4.63 13.21
CA MET A 139 -10.88 4.98 12.18
C MET A 139 -10.23 6.35 12.48
N PRO A 140 -9.41 6.45 13.54
CA PRO A 140 -8.73 7.69 13.86
C PRO A 140 -7.66 8.04 12.81
N GLU A 141 -7.26 9.31 12.76
CA GLU A 141 -6.23 9.83 11.85
C GLU A 141 -5.03 10.33 12.65
N MET A 142 -3.82 10.08 12.13
CA MET A 142 -2.62 10.76 12.63
C MET A 142 -2.64 12.25 12.25
N SER A 143 -2.01 13.09 13.08
CA SER A 143 -1.88 14.54 12.80
C SER A 143 -1.25 14.85 11.44
N ARG A 144 -0.33 14.00 10.99
CA ARG A 144 0.32 14.03 9.68
C ARG A 144 -0.21 12.89 8.82
N CYS A 145 -1.27 13.16 8.07
CA CYS A 145 -1.94 12.21 7.17
C CYS A 145 -2.15 12.80 5.77
N ARG A 146 -2.67 11.99 4.84
CA ARG A 146 -2.95 12.37 3.44
C ARG A 146 -1.73 12.98 2.76
N SER A 147 -1.87 14.09 2.04
CA SER A 147 -0.75 14.79 1.40
C SER A 147 0.34 15.28 2.38
N LYS A 148 0.00 15.42 3.67
CA LYS A 148 0.93 15.79 4.76
C LYS A 148 1.53 14.57 5.46
N THR A 149 1.31 13.36 4.97
CA THR A 149 1.83 12.13 5.58
C THR A 149 3.35 12.16 5.73
N SER A 150 3.81 11.54 6.82
CA SER A 150 5.23 11.31 7.06
C SER A 150 5.64 9.91 6.61
N CYS A 151 6.90 9.80 6.19
CA CYS A 151 7.47 8.57 5.66
C CYS A 151 7.43 7.44 6.71
N CYS A 152 7.28 6.19 6.26
CA CYS A 152 7.50 5.00 7.08
C CYS A 152 8.99 4.70 7.32
N GLY A 153 9.88 5.24 6.47
CA GLY A 153 11.33 5.08 6.57
C GLY A 153 11.96 4.19 5.51
N ALA A 154 11.20 3.47 4.68
CA ALA A 154 11.76 2.56 3.67
C ALA A 154 12.21 3.24 2.37
N GLY A 155 11.47 4.26 1.91
CA GLY A 155 11.70 4.92 0.63
C GLY A 155 13.06 5.61 0.54
N GLY A 156 13.51 5.93 -0.68
CA GLY A 156 14.82 6.54 -0.89
C GLY A 156 15.99 5.59 -0.63
N GLY A 157 15.73 4.28 -0.64
CA GLY A 157 16.73 3.24 -0.37
C GLY A 157 17.06 3.01 1.11
N ARG A 158 16.41 3.75 2.03
CA ARG A 158 16.67 3.63 3.47
C ARG A 158 16.26 2.28 4.07
N MET A 159 15.36 1.55 3.42
CA MET A 159 15.05 0.15 3.76
C MET A 159 16.31 -0.73 3.81
N TRP A 160 17.30 -0.41 2.98
CA TRP A 160 18.54 -1.18 2.81
C TRP A 160 19.68 -0.68 3.70
N MET A 161 19.44 0.37 4.50
CA MET A 161 20.44 0.97 5.37
C MET A 161 20.21 0.52 6.82
N GLU A 162 21.30 0.20 7.51
CA GLU A 162 21.22 -0.09 8.94
C GLU A 162 21.18 1.21 9.75
N GLU A 163 20.14 1.34 10.57
CA GLU A 163 20.00 2.42 11.54
C GLU A 163 19.70 1.83 12.92
N PRO A 164 20.24 2.42 14.00
CA PRO A 164 19.81 2.10 15.36
C PRO A 164 18.29 2.26 15.49
N PRO A 165 17.57 1.32 16.13
CA PRO A 165 16.11 1.36 16.19
C PRO A 165 15.53 2.71 16.61
N GLN A 166 16.15 3.41 17.57
CA GLN A 166 15.67 4.69 18.09
C GLN A 166 15.80 5.85 17.08
N GLN A 167 16.66 5.70 16.08
CA GLN A 167 16.87 6.69 15.01
C GLN A 167 16.01 6.40 13.77
N ARG A 168 15.43 5.20 13.67
CA ARG A 168 14.60 4.81 12.53
C ARG A 168 13.36 5.68 12.46
N VAL A 169 13.07 6.16 11.25
CA VAL A 169 11.85 6.92 10.94
C VAL A 169 10.59 6.10 11.26
N SER A 170 10.64 4.77 11.07
CA SER A 170 9.54 3.87 11.41
C SER A 170 9.16 3.92 12.88
N THR A 171 10.13 3.99 13.79
CA THR A 171 9.87 4.07 15.23
C THR A 171 9.14 5.35 15.60
N GLN A 172 9.56 6.49 15.04
CA GLN A 172 8.85 7.75 15.25
C GLN A 172 7.44 7.69 14.65
N ARG A 173 7.30 7.11 13.46
CA ARG A 173 6.01 7.02 12.77
C ARG A 173 5.04 6.06 13.47
N ALA A 174 5.53 4.96 14.03
CA ALA A 174 4.75 4.05 14.84
C ALA A 174 4.25 4.70 16.13
N LYS A 175 5.08 5.51 16.80
CA LYS A 175 4.64 6.29 17.98
C LYS A 175 3.49 7.24 17.64
N GLU A 176 3.51 7.88 16.47
CA GLU A 176 2.39 8.71 16.00
C GLU A 176 1.11 7.90 15.78
N ALA A 177 1.23 6.71 15.19
CA ALA A 177 0.09 5.81 15.00
C ALA A 177 -0.48 5.32 16.33
N LEU A 178 0.38 4.92 17.28
CA LEU A 178 -0.03 4.46 18.61
C LEU A 178 -0.65 5.58 19.45
N ALA A 179 -0.16 6.82 19.31
CA ALA A 179 -0.69 7.98 20.01
C ALA A 179 -2.14 8.34 19.62
N THR A 180 -2.68 7.80 18.52
CA THR A 180 -4.09 7.95 18.18
C THR A 180 -5.02 7.05 19.00
N GLY A 181 -4.46 6.16 19.84
CA GLY A 181 -5.23 5.15 20.57
C GLY A 181 -5.68 3.97 19.69
N ALA A 182 -5.06 3.80 18.51
CA ALA A 182 -5.42 2.72 17.60
C ALA A 182 -5.00 1.35 18.14
N ALA A 183 -5.91 0.38 18.04
CA ALA A 183 -5.68 -1.03 18.35
C ALA A 183 -5.14 -1.82 17.15
N ALA A 184 -5.11 -1.23 15.95
CA ALA A 184 -4.45 -1.78 14.76
C ALA A 184 -3.97 -0.68 13.81
N VAL A 185 -3.00 -0.99 12.95
CA VAL A 185 -2.53 -0.09 11.88
C VAL A 185 -2.85 -0.69 10.52
N ALA A 186 -3.55 0.08 9.68
CA ALA A 186 -3.75 -0.26 8.28
C ALA A 186 -2.71 0.43 7.39
N VAL A 187 -2.22 -0.26 6.37
CA VAL A 187 -1.28 0.28 5.38
C VAL A 187 -1.77 0.00 3.96
N GLY A 188 -1.20 0.67 2.96
CA GLY A 188 -1.44 0.37 1.54
C GLY A 188 -0.13 0.25 0.77
N CYS A 189 0.90 -0.32 1.39
CA CYS A 189 2.23 -0.45 0.79
C CYS A 189 3.01 -1.56 1.52
N PRO A 190 3.59 -2.54 0.81
CA PRO A 190 4.39 -3.59 1.42
C PRO A 190 5.60 -3.07 2.21
N PHE A 191 6.27 -2.02 1.74
CA PHE A 191 7.33 -1.38 2.53
C PHE A 191 6.80 -0.74 3.81
N CYS A 192 5.66 -0.06 3.75
CA CYS A 192 5.02 0.48 4.95
C CYS A 192 4.60 -0.64 5.91
N LEU A 193 4.16 -1.79 5.39
CA LEU A 193 3.83 -2.96 6.22
C LEU A 193 5.04 -3.37 7.05
N THR A 194 6.18 -3.67 6.43
CA THR A 194 7.40 -4.04 7.14
C THR A 194 7.86 -2.95 8.11
N MET A 195 7.96 -1.71 7.64
CA MET A 195 8.47 -0.63 8.46
C MET A 195 7.57 -0.31 9.66
N MET A 196 6.25 -0.31 9.48
CA MET A 196 5.32 -0.05 10.59
C MET A 196 5.29 -1.24 11.56
N THR A 197 5.36 -2.48 11.09
CA THR A 197 5.47 -3.67 11.94
C THR A 197 6.71 -3.58 12.83
N ASP A 198 7.88 -3.30 12.25
CA ASP A 198 9.13 -3.12 13.00
C ASP A 198 9.04 -1.93 13.97
N GLY A 199 8.46 -0.82 13.52
CA GLY A 199 8.31 0.39 14.35
C GLY A 199 7.41 0.18 15.57
N VAL A 200 6.30 -0.54 15.39
CA VAL A 200 5.35 -0.89 16.47
C VAL A 200 5.99 -1.87 17.45
N ALA A 201 6.69 -2.90 16.95
CA ALA A 201 7.42 -3.84 17.79
C ALA A 201 8.53 -3.15 18.61
N ALA A 202 9.29 -2.23 18.00
CA ALA A 202 10.31 -1.45 18.67
C ALA A 202 9.74 -0.48 19.73
N ALA A 203 8.47 -0.11 19.62
CA ALA A 203 7.76 0.67 20.64
C ALA A 203 7.20 -0.20 21.79
N GLY A 204 7.42 -1.52 21.77
CA GLY A 204 6.91 -2.45 22.78
C GLY A 204 5.40 -2.71 22.68
N ALA A 205 4.78 -2.39 21.54
CA ALA A 205 3.36 -2.59 21.31
C ALA A 205 3.11 -3.87 20.48
N GLY A 206 2.06 -4.62 20.81
CA GLY A 206 1.61 -5.81 20.07
C GLY A 206 0.50 -5.51 19.05
N VAL A 207 0.46 -4.29 18.53
CA VAL A 207 -0.61 -3.81 17.64
C VAL A 207 -0.41 -4.42 16.23
N PRO A 208 -1.40 -5.12 15.66
CA PRO A 208 -1.25 -5.71 14.33
C PRO A 208 -1.18 -4.63 13.24
N VAL A 209 -0.32 -4.86 12.27
CA VAL A 209 -0.21 -4.05 11.05
C VAL A 209 -0.65 -4.91 9.87
N LYS A 210 -1.62 -4.45 9.09
CA LYS A 210 -2.18 -5.17 7.94
C LYS A 210 -2.42 -4.25 6.76
N ASP A 211 -2.33 -4.78 5.54
CA ASP A 211 -2.74 -4.06 4.33
C ASP A 211 -4.27 -3.88 4.29
N VAL A 212 -4.74 -2.78 3.70
CA VAL A 212 -6.18 -2.52 3.50
C VAL A 212 -6.90 -3.64 2.74
N ALA A 213 -6.19 -4.37 1.87
CA ALA A 213 -6.73 -5.55 1.19
C ALA A 213 -6.95 -6.73 2.13
N GLU A 214 -6.08 -6.92 3.13
CA GLU A 214 -6.24 -7.99 4.13
C GLU A 214 -7.46 -7.72 5.00
N TRP A 215 -7.62 -6.48 5.47
CA TRP A 215 -8.82 -6.06 6.21
C TRP A 215 -10.10 -6.33 5.42
N LEU A 216 -10.11 -5.98 4.13
CA LEU A 216 -11.26 -6.22 3.27
C LEU A 216 -11.49 -7.73 3.04
N ALA A 217 -10.44 -8.52 2.85
CA ALA A 217 -10.55 -9.96 2.65
C ALA A 217 -11.12 -10.67 3.90
N GLU A 218 -10.64 -10.32 5.10
CA GLU A 218 -11.19 -10.81 6.38
C GLU A 218 -12.66 -10.44 6.54
N ARG A 219 -13.03 -9.19 6.22
CA ARG A 219 -14.44 -8.76 6.27
C ARG A 219 -15.35 -9.58 5.34
N LEU A 220 -14.80 -10.07 4.24
CA LEU A 220 -15.51 -10.91 3.26
C LEU A 220 -15.42 -12.41 3.56
N GLY A 221 -14.75 -12.82 4.64
CA GLY A 221 -14.54 -14.24 4.98
C GLY A 221 -13.66 -15.00 3.99
N LEU A 222 -12.71 -14.29 3.35
CA LEU A 222 -11.77 -14.86 2.37
C LEU A 222 -10.40 -15.24 2.96
N LEU A 223 -10.15 -14.82 4.20
CA LEU A 223 -9.00 -15.13 5.06
C LEU A 223 -9.54 -15.42 6.46
#